data_AF-A0A7U6QP71-F1
#
_entry.id   AF-A0A7U6QP71-F1
#
_cell.length_a   1.000
_cell.length_b   1.000
_cell.length_c   1.000
_cell.angle_alpha   90.00
_cell.angle_beta   90.00
_cell.angle_gamma   90.00
#
_symmetry.space_group_name_H-M   'P 1'
#
loop_
_entity.id
_entity.type
_entity.pdbx_description
1 polymer ?
#
loop_
_entity_poly.entity_id
_entity_poly.type
_entity_poly.pdbx_seq_one_letter_code
_entity_poly.pdbx_strand_id
1 'polypeptide(L)'
;MLSFDQKLATWDNYDAASNKGVCVLQCQYIDIGDIRILGCTLWTDYQYHANEDTMAAARHFMRDYKQIYAGKEMFSPEVSMQIHSEHRQWLQQALITAKALGKKTVVMSHHSVSALSVSEKYANLPSNAAFVSDLSGWMHEDWAPTLWVHGHTHEAFDYRIGNTRVIVNPRAYPNEISSTALAFAWDKVIDIG
;
A
#
# COMPACT_ATOMS: atom_id res chain seq x y z
N MET A 1 3.75 -4.43 17.20
CA MET A 1 3.73 -3.06 16.64
C MET A 1 5.14 -2.67 16.24
N LEU A 2 5.33 -2.13 15.05
CA LEU A 2 6.66 -1.80 14.55
C LEU A 2 7.18 -0.55 15.27
N SER A 3 8.48 -0.49 15.54
CA SER A 3 9.06 0.65 16.29
C SER A 3 8.87 1.98 15.56
N PHE A 4 8.75 1.94 14.23
CA PHE A 4 8.46 3.13 13.43
C PHE A 4 6.98 3.51 13.47
N ASP A 5 6.03 2.59 13.62
CA ASP A 5 4.60 2.94 13.74
C ASP A 5 4.39 3.84 14.98
N GLN A 6 5.03 3.48 16.09
CA GLN A 6 5.01 4.27 17.32
C GLN A 6 5.61 5.66 17.12
N LYS A 7 6.70 5.76 16.37
CA LYS A 7 7.33 7.04 16.03
C LYS A 7 6.47 7.86 15.07
N LEU A 8 5.86 7.25 14.05
CA LEU A 8 4.97 7.94 13.12
C LEU A 8 3.76 8.48 13.86
N ALA A 9 3.17 7.70 14.78
CA ALA A 9 2.05 8.13 15.60
C ALA A 9 2.36 9.39 16.45
N THR A 10 3.64 9.71 16.76
CA THR A 10 3.96 10.97 17.45
C THR A 10 3.84 12.21 16.55
N TRP A 11 3.72 12.03 15.23
CA TRP A 11 3.47 13.10 14.27
C TRP A 11 1.98 13.32 14.02
N ASP A 12 1.12 12.43 14.54
CA ASP A 12 -0.32 12.62 14.43
C ASP A 12 -0.75 13.80 15.33
N ASN A 13 -1.21 14.85 14.68
CA ASN A 13 -1.71 16.08 15.30
C ASN A 13 -2.98 16.57 14.62
N TYR A 14 -3.73 15.65 14.00
CA TYR A 14 -4.92 15.99 13.26
C TYR A 14 -6.04 16.51 14.19
N ASP A 15 -6.57 17.68 13.87
CA ASP A 15 -7.74 18.26 14.52
C ASP A 15 -8.97 18.11 13.63
N ALA A 16 -9.88 17.24 14.06
CA ALA A 16 -11.13 16.96 13.36
C ALA A 16 -12.09 18.16 13.32
N ALA A 17 -12.00 19.11 14.25
CA ALA A 17 -12.86 20.29 14.23
C ALA A 17 -12.46 21.28 13.13
N SER A 18 -11.15 21.42 12.88
CA SER A 18 -10.62 22.34 11.88
C SER A 18 -10.20 21.69 10.55
N ASN A 19 -10.19 20.35 10.48
CA ASN A 19 -9.66 19.55 9.37
C ASN A 19 -8.22 19.93 9.00
N LYS A 20 -7.36 20.11 10.01
CA LYS A 20 -5.96 20.51 9.85
C LYS A 20 -5.03 19.56 10.59
N GLY A 21 -3.78 19.54 10.17
CA GLY A 21 -2.73 18.69 10.75
C GLY A 21 -2.48 17.43 9.92
N VAL A 22 -1.71 16.52 10.50
CA VAL A 22 -1.31 15.24 9.92
C VAL A 22 -2.07 14.13 10.64
N CYS A 23 -2.76 13.29 9.90
CA CYS A 23 -3.37 12.06 10.41
C CYS A 23 -2.56 10.87 9.91
N VAL A 24 -2.06 10.04 10.82
CA VAL A 24 -1.29 8.85 10.48
C VAL A 24 -2.24 7.66 10.46
N LEU A 25 -2.37 7.01 9.30
CA LEU A 25 -3.27 5.87 9.14
C LEU A 25 -2.48 4.56 9.07
N GLN A 26 -2.44 3.82 10.17
CA GLN A 26 -1.86 2.48 10.22
C GLN A 26 -2.85 1.49 10.84
N CYS A 27 -3.54 0.74 9.98
CA CYS A 27 -4.75 0.01 10.33
C CYS A 27 -5.79 0.94 10.98
N GLN A 28 -5.96 2.13 10.40
CA GLN A 28 -6.88 3.15 10.83
C GLN A 28 -7.59 3.79 9.65
N TYR A 29 -8.63 4.57 9.94
CA TYR A 29 -9.38 5.31 8.94
C TYR A 29 -9.71 6.72 9.41
N ILE A 30 -10.01 7.58 8.45
CA ILE A 30 -10.62 8.88 8.67
C ILE A 30 -11.81 9.05 7.73
N ASP A 31 -12.88 9.67 8.24
CA ASP A 31 -14.05 10.04 7.44
C ASP A 31 -13.95 11.52 7.07
N ILE A 32 -14.13 11.82 5.79
CA ILE A 32 -14.24 13.17 5.24
C ILE A 32 -15.53 13.21 4.43
N GLY A 33 -16.60 13.75 5.05
CA GLY A 33 -17.95 13.68 4.48
C GLY A 33 -18.45 12.23 4.36
N ASP A 34 -18.83 11.82 3.15
CA ASP A 34 -19.28 10.47 2.80
C ASP A 34 -18.14 9.52 2.42
N ILE A 35 -16.91 10.03 2.32
CA ILE A 35 -15.73 9.27 1.96
C ILE A 35 -15.02 8.77 3.23
N ARG A 36 -14.65 7.50 3.24
CA ARG A 36 -13.76 6.89 4.23
C ARG A 36 -12.42 6.58 3.59
N ILE A 37 -11.35 7.16 4.13
CA ILE A 37 -9.97 6.85 3.74
C ILE A 37 -9.43 5.82 4.72
N LEU A 38 -9.02 4.67 4.20
CA LEU A 38 -8.43 3.55 4.94
C LEU A 38 -6.93 3.52 4.68
N GLY A 39 -6.11 3.42 5.73
CA GLY A 39 -4.66 3.36 5.58
C GLY A 39 -4.01 2.22 6.35
N CYS A 40 -3.10 1.52 5.67
CA CYS A 40 -2.13 0.62 6.30
C CYS A 40 -0.92 0.46 5.38
N THR A 41 0.25 0.14 5.94
CA THR A 41 1.46 -0.11 5.13
C THR A 41 1.28 -1.27 4.14
N LEU A 42 0.42 -2.24 4.48
CA LEU A 42 0.18 -3.48 3.71
C LEU A 42 1.53 -4.11 3.28
N TRP A 43 2.39 -4.46 4.24
CA TRP A 43 3.62 -5.25 4.03
C TRP A 43 3.40 -6.46 3.10
N THR A 44 4.43 -7.15 2.60
CA THR A 44 4.23 -8.22 1.62
C THR A 44 4.19 -9.62 2.24
N ASP A 45 3.50 -10.55 1.55
CA ASP A 45 3.46 -11.98 1.88
C ASP A 45 4.52 -12.81 1.16
N TYR A 46 5.30 -12.20 0.25
CA TYR A 46 6.30 -12.86 -0.59
C TYR A 46 5.74 -13.97 -1.48
N GLN A 47 4.43 -13.98 -1.77
CA GLN A 47 3.81 -15.03 -2.59
C GLN A 47 3.84 -14.72 -4.10
N TYR A 48 3.99 -13.47 -4.49
CA TYR A 48 3.98 -13.07 -5.90
C TYR A 48 5.15 -13.69 -6.67
N HIS A 49 4.85 -14.65 -7.55
CA HIS A 49 5.82 -15.43 -8.33
C HIS A 49 6.93 -16.06 -7.46
N ALA A 50 6.57 -16.51 -6.26
CA ALA A 50 7.52 -17.07 -5.31
C ALA A 50 8.17 -18.37 -5.81
N ASN A 51 9.43 -18.56 -5.45
CA ASN A 51 10.17 -19.81 -5.56
C ASN A 51 10.94 -20.07 -4.25
N GLU A 52 11.71 -21.15 -4.21
CA GLU A 52 12.44 -21.56 -3.00
C GLU A 52 13.47 -20.53 -2.49
N ASP A 53 14.01 -19.70 -3.39
CA ASP A 53 15.03 -18.70 -3.08
C ASP A 53 14.46 -17.32 -2.71
N THR A 54 13.16 -17.07 -2.96
CA THR A 54 12.53 -15.75 -2.81
C THR A 54 12.81 -15.11 -1.46
N MET A 55 12.65 -15.85 -0.37
CA MET A 55 12.83 -15.33 0.99
C MET A 55 14.30 -15.01 1.29
N ALA A 56 15.23 -15.86 0.84
CA ALA A 56 16.66 -15.64 1.01
C ALA A 56 17.13 -14.42 0.20
N ALA A 57 16.66 -14.29 -1.05
CA ALA A 57 16.93 -13.16 -1.92
C ALA A 57 16.38 -11.85 -1.32
N ALA A 58 15.14 -11.86 -0.82
CA ALA A 58 14.54 -10.71 -0.15
C ALA A 58 15.37 -10.25 1.05
N ARG A 59 15.79 -11.17 1.94
CA ARG A 59 16.67 -10.85 3.09
C ARG A 59 17.96 -10.15 2.67
N HIS A 60 18.55 -10.59 1.57
CA HIS A 60 19.81 -10.03 1.10
C HIS A 60 19.63 -8.65 0.44
N PHE A 61 18.60 -8.50 -0.38
CA PHE A 61 18.37 -7.34 -1.23
C PHE A 61 17.69 -6.17 -0.50
N MET A 62 16.67 -6.44 0.31
CA MET A 62 15.85 -5.40 0.94
C MET A 62 16.60 -4.74 2.10
N ARG A 63 16.63 -3.40 2.10
CA ARG A 63 17.20 -2.62 3.21
C ARG A 63 16.37 -2.73 4.48
N ASP A 64 15.09 -3.03 4.34
CA ASP A 64 14.13 -3.16 5.43
C ASP A 64 14.65 -4.10 6.52
N TYR A 65 15.24 -5.23 6.13
CA TYR A 65 15.77 -6.24 7.06
C TYR A 65 17.15 -5.92 7.63
N LYS A 66 17.68 -4.74 7.32
CA LYS A 66 18.94 -4.23 7.86
C LYS A 66 18.72 -2.98 8.71
N GLN A 67 17.55 -2.35 8.60
CA GLN A 67 17.29 -1.01 9.13
C GLN A 67 15.99 -0.88 9.93
N ILE A 68 15.02 -1.78 9.72
CA ILE A 68 13.73 -1.75 10.40
C ILE A 68 13.71 -2.74 11.55
N TYR A 69 13.03 -2.36 12.64
CA TYR A 69 12.84 -3.17 13.84
C TYR A 69 11.36 -3.34 14.17
N ALA A 70 10.97 -4.57 14.46
CA ALA A 70 9.68 -4.95 15.02
C ALA A 70 9.82 -5.05 16.55
N GLY A 71 9.53 -3.94 17.24
CA GLY A 71 9.87 -3.83 18.66
C GLY A 71 11.39 -3.86 18.86
N LYS A 72 11.90 -4.91 19.51
CA LYS A 72 13.34 -5.09 19.77
C LYS A 72 14.03 -5.98 18.73
N GLU A 73 13.28 -6.70 17.91
CA GLU A 73 13.81 -7.65 16.94
C GLU A 73 14.00 -6.99 15.57
N MET A 74 15.00 -7.45 14.83
CA MET A 74 15.23 -7.00 13.46
C MET A 74 14.07 -7.50 12.58
N PHE A 75 13.58 -6.62 11.71
CA PHE A 75 12.50 -6.98 10.79
C PHE A 75 12.98 -8.10 9.84
N SER A 76 12.09 -9.03 9.51
CA SER A 76 12.38 -10.15 8.61
C SER A 76 11.21 -10.39 7.66
N PRO A 77 11.40 -11.16 6.57
CA PRO A 77 10.29 -11.56 5.71
C PRO A 77 9.16 -12.26 6.47
N GLU A 78 9.48 -13.12 7.44
CA GLU A 78 8.46 -13.81 8.25
C GLU A 78 7.63 -12.83 9.08
N VAL A 79 8.29 -11.83 9.68
CA VAL A 79 7.59 -10.77 10.41
C VAL A 79 6.73 -9.94 9.46
N SER A 80 7.23 -9.64 8.25
CA SER A 80 6.44 -8.98 7.20
C SER A 80 5.18 -9.76 6.85
N MET A 81 5.28 -11.08 6.65
CA MET A 81 4.14 -11.95 6.34
C MET A 81 3.10 -11.97 7.48
N GLN A 82 3.55 -12.03 8.73
CA GLN A 82 2.65 -11.98 9.89
C GLN A 82 1.87 -10.66 9.91
N ILE A 83 2.58 -9.53 9.80
CA ILE A 83 1.96 -8.21 9.82
C ILE A 83 1.07 -7.99 8.59
N HIS A 84 1.46 -8.49 7.43
CA HIS A 84 0.64 -8.47 6.22
C HIS A 84 -0.69 -9.19 6.43
N SER A 85 -0.68 -10.37 7.07
CA SER A 85 -1.90 -11.11 7.40
C SER A 85 -2.84 -10.28 8.28
N GLU A 86 -2.30 -9.65 9.33
CA GLU A 86 -3.06 -8.75 10.22
C GLU A 86 -3.63 -7.55 9.44
N HIS A 87 -2.82 -6.92 8.58
CA HIS A 87 -3.24 -5.79 7.74
C HIS A 87 -4.35 -6.17 6.76
N ARG A 88 -4.25 -7.34 6.13
CA ARG A 88 -5.27 -7.84 5.19
C ARG A 88 -6.58 -8.11 5.91
N GLN A 89 -6.53 -8.81 7.04
CA GLN A 89 -7.72 -9.10 7.82
C GLN A 89 -8.42 -7.81 8.24
N TRP A 90 -7.66 -6.85 8.77
CA TRP A 90 -8.20 -5.55 9.16
C TRP A 90 -8.80 -4.80 7.97
N LEU A 91 -8.07 -4.70 6.85
CA LEU A 91 -8.49 -3.93 5.68
C LEU A 91 -9.76 -4.49 5.06
N GLN A 92 -9.84 -5.82 4.92
CA GLN A 92 -11.04 -6.49 4.42
C GLN A 92 -12.24 -6.19 5.31
N GLN A 93 -12.10 -6.35 6.62
CA GLN A 93 -13.18 -6.08 7.56
C GLN A 93 -13.61 -4.61 7.53
N ALA A 94 -12.66 -3.68 7.44
CA ALA A 94 -12.94 -2.26 7.38
C ALA A 94 -13.65 -1.84 6.09
N LEU A 95 -13.30 -2.45 4.95
CA LEU A 95 -14.01 -2.26 3.67
C LEU A 95 -15.46 -2.76 3.74
N ILE A 96 -15.67 -3.98 4.26
CA ILE A 96 -17.01 -4.55 4.44
C ILE A 96 -17.85 -3.66 5.38
N THR A 97 -17.28 -3.21 6.49
CA THR A 97 -17.97 -2.31 7.42
C THR A 97 -18.31 -0.97 6.77
N ALA A 98 -17.39 -0.38 6.00
CA ALA A 98 -17.64 0.89 5.31
C ALA A 98 -18.77 0.75 4.27
N LYS A 99 -18.79 -0.37 3.52
CA LYS A 99 -19.86 -0.71 2.59
C LYS A 99 -21.22 -0.81 3.30
N ALA A 100 -21.29 -1.49 4.44
CA ALA A 100 -22.52 -1.59 5.23
C ALA A 100 -23.02 -0.23 5.74
N LEU A 101 -22.11 0.72 5.98
CA LEU A 101 -22.41 2.10 6.37
C LEU A 101 -22.73 3.02 5.18
N GLY A 102 -22.71 2.51 3.94
CA GLY A 102 -22.94 3.30 2.74
C GLY A 102 -21.83 4.31 2.43
N LYS A 103 -20.62 4.12 2.97
CA LYS A 103 -19.47 5.00 2.73
C LYS A 103 -18.79 4.67 1.42
N LYS A 104 -18.34 5.70 0.70
CA LYS A 104 -17.39 5.55 -0.41
C LYS A 104 -16.00 5.36 0.15
N THR A 105 -15.25 4.36 -0.32
CA THR A 105 -13.94 4.02 0.27
C THR A 105 -12.78 4.33 -0.66
N VAL A 106 -11.75 4.94 -0.06
CA VAL A 106 -10.42 5.08 -0.64
C VAL A 106 -9.45 4.29 0.22
N VAL A 107 -8.59 3.48 -0.40
CA VAL A 107 -7.51 2.77 0.30
C VAL A 107 -6.18 3.42 -0.03
N MET A 108 -5.34 3.62 0.98
CA MET A 108 -3.95 4.03 0.86
C MET A 108 -3.05 2.94 1.45
N SER A 109 -2.18 2.38 0.61
CA SER A 109 -1.16 1.41 1.03
C SER A 109 0.24 1.77 0.56
N HIS A 110 1.28 1.16 1.14
CA HIS A 110 2.64 1.35 0.64
C HIS A 110 2.92 0.42 -0.53
N HIS A 111 2.78 -0.89 -0.33
CA HIS A 111 3.14 -1.91 -1.32
C HIS A 111 2.09 -2.06 -2.42
N SER A 112 2.53 -2.63 -3.54
CA SER A 112 1.72 -2.86 -4.73
C SER A 112 0.68 -3.96 -4.52
N VAL A 113 -0.48 -3.78 -5.13
CA VAL A 113 -1.67 -4.63 -4.93
C VAL A 113 -2.09 -5.40 -6.17
N SER A 114 -1.32 -5.31 -7.26
CA SER A 114 -1.57 -6.03 -8.50
C SER A 114 -0.31 -6.10 -9.36
N ALA A 115 -0.22 -7.14 -10.19
CA ALA A 115 0.79 -7.29 -11.23
C ALA A 115 0.78 -6.13 -12.26
N LEU A 116 -0.37 -5.45 -12.44
CA LEU A 116 -0.47 -4.31 -13.36
C LEU A 116 0.37 -3.09 -12.95
N SER A 117 0.80 -3.05 -11.69
CA SER A 117 1.74 -2.05 -11.17
C SER A 117 3.20 -2.48 -11.25
N VAL A 118 3.52 -3.50 -12.04
CA VAL A 118 4.90 -3.92 -12.36
C VAL A 118 5.18 -3.51 -13.80
N SER A 119 6.12 -2.58 -14.00
CA SER A 119 6.51 -2.19 -15.35
C SER A 119 7.31 -3.30 -16.04
N GLU A 120 7.31 -3.30 -17.37
CA GLU A 120 8.01 -4.30 -18.18
C GLU A 120 9.51 -4.40 -17.84
N LYS A 121 10.14 -3.26 -17.52
CA LYS A 121 11.52 -3.15 -17.03
C LYS A 121 11.82 -4.08 -15.84
N TYR A 122 10.81 -4.36 -15.01
CA TYR A 122 10.95 -5.14 -13.77
C TYR A 122 10.19 -6.47 -13.81
N ALA A 123 9.46 -6.80 -14.87
CA ALA A 123 8.50 -7.92 -14.91
C ALA A 123 9.08 -9.28 -14.47
N ASN A 124 10.34 -9.54 -14.80
CA ASN A 124 11.00 -10.84 -14.54
C ASN A 124 11.91 -10.83 -13.31
N LEU A 125 11.89 -9.77 -12.49
CA LEU A 125 12.74 -9.70 -11.30
C LEU A 125 12.13 -10.51 -10.15
N PRO A 126 12.86 -11.49 -9.59
CA PRO A 126 12.40 -12.26 -8.41
C PRO A 126 12.14 -11.38 -7.19
N SER A 127 12.78 -10.20 -7.13
CA SER A 127 12.59 -9.23 -6.06
C SER A 127 11.15 -8.74 -5.96
N ASN A 128 10.33 -8.81 -7.03
CA ASN A 128 8.94 -8.33 -7.04
C ASN A 128 8.07 -8.93 -5.94
N ALA A 129 8.39 -10.14 -5.46
CA ALA A 129 7.71 -10.74 -4.30
C ALA A 129 7.80 -9.87 -3.03
N ALA A 130 8.84 -9.05 -2.90
CA ALA A 130 9.00 -8.09 -1.81
C ALA A 130 8.15 -6.82 -1.98
N PHE A 131 7.61 -6.57 -3.18
CA PHE A 131 6.93 -5.32 -3.54
C PHE A 131 5.43 -5.51 -3.82
N VAL A 132 5.01 -6.71 -4.23
CA VAL A 132 3.65 -6.99 -4.73
C VAL A 132 2.97 -8.04 -3.86
N SER A 133 1.76 -7.72 -3.41
CA SER A 133 0.79 -8.67 -2.86
C SER A 133 -0.47 -8.60 -3.73
N ASP A 134 -0.73 -9.61 -4.55
CA ASP A 134 -1.84 -9.53 -5.51
C ASP A 134 -3.20 -9.62 -4.80
N LEU A 135 -3.93 -8.49 -4.80
CA LEU A 135 -5.29 -8.33 -4.27
C LEU A 135 -6.28 -7.96 -5.37
N SER A 136 -5.92 -8.15 -6.64
CA SER A 136 -6.78 -7.83 -7.80
C SER A 136 -8.19 -8.43 -7.68
N GLY A 137 -8.31 -9.66 -7.14
CA GLY A 137 -9.59 -10.30 -6.89
C GLY A 137 -10.54 -9.48 -6.00
N TRP A 138 -10.01 -8.77 -4.99
CA TRP A 138 -10.81 -7.94 -4.08
C TRP A 138 -11.51 -6.79 -4.79
N MET A 139 -10.96 -6.34 -5.92
CA MET A 139 -11.48 -5.20 -6.67
C MET A 139 -12.75 -5.54 -7.47
N HIS A 140 -13.12 -6.83 -7.53
CA HIS A 140 -14.37 -7.31 -8.13
C HIS A 140 -15.51 -7.46 -7.11
N GLU A 141 -15.21 -7.38 -5.82
CA GLU A 141 -16.17 -7.56 -4.74
C GLU A 141 -17.11 -6.35 -4.63
N ASP A 142 -18.26 -6.53 -3.98
CA ASP A 142 -19.25 -5.46 -3.78
C ASP A 142 -18.83 -4.43 -2.71
N TRP A 143 -17.88 -4.82 -1.85
CA TRP A 143 -17.20 -3.98 -0.87
C TRP A 143 -15.87 -3.40 -1.38
N ALA A 144 -15.53 -3.63 -2.65
CA ALA A 144 -14.31 -3.11 -3.26
C ALA A 144 -14.20 -1.58 -3.10
N PRO A 145 -13.00 -1.04 -2.85
CA PRO A 145 -12.82 0.40 -2.76
C PRO A 145 -13.04 1.08 -4.11
N THR A 146 -13.50 2.32 -4.09
CA THR A 146 -13.65 3.12 -5.31
C THR A 146 -12.28 3.50 -5.89
N LEU A 147 -11.33 3.80 -5.00
CA LEU A 147 -9.95 4.16 -5.34
C LEU A 147 -8.97 3.42 -4.44
N TRP A 148 -7.92 2.87 -5.03
CA TRP A 148 -6.76 2.34 -4.32
C TRP A 148 -5.51 3.11 -4.73
N VAL A 149 -4.87 3.79 -3.79
CA VAL A 149 -3.61 4.48 -3.99
C VAL A 149 -2.50 3.66 -3.35
N HIS A 150 -1.43 3.39 -4.09
CA HIS A 150 -0.24 2.79 -3.51
C HIS A 150 1.05 3.40 -4.07
N GLY A 151 2.18 2.98 -3.50
CA GLY A 151 3.50 3.43 -3.90
C GLY A 151 4.47 2.26 -3.96
N HIS A 152 5.66 2.47 -3.38
CA HIS A 152 6.81 1.55 -3.33
C HIS A 152 7.41 1.19 -4.70
N THR A 153 6.63 1.28 -5.77
CA THR A 153 7.09 1.30 -7.15
C THR A 153 7.67 2.66 -7.49
N HIS A 154 8.55 2.70 -8.48
CA HIS A 154 9.16 3.94 -8.99
C HIS A 154 8.61 4.33 -10.37
N GLU A 155 7.47 3.75 -10.73
CA GLU A 155 6.78 3.95 -12.00
C GLU A 155 5.34 4.36 -11.70
N ALA A 156 4.82 5.32 -12.45
CA ALA A 156 3.44 5.76 -12.27
C ALA A 156 2.48 4.86 -13.06
N PHE A 157 1.30 4.63 -12.47
CA PHE A 157 0.25 3.78 -13.03
C PHE A 157 -1.13 4.41 -12.80
N ASP A 158 -2.04 4.17 -13.74
CA ASP A 158 -3.45 4.54 -13.66
C ASP A 158 -4.26 3.51 -14.44
N TYR A 159 -4.96 2.64 -13.72
CA TYR A 159 -5.73 1.56 -14.33
C TYR A 159 -6.96 1.23 -13.49
N ARG A 160 -7.83 0.38 -14.03
CA ARG A 160 -9.04 -0.08 -13.36
C ARG A 160 -9.10 -1.60 -13.36
N ILE A 161 -9.45 -2.18 -12.22
CA ILE A 161 -9.78 -3.60 -12.06
C ILE A 161 -11.16 -3.62 -11.41
N GLY A 162 -12.15 -4.21 -12.08
CA GLY A 162 -13.52 -4.24 -11.60
C GLY A 162 -14.04 -2.87 -11.15
N ASN A 163 -14.43 -2.80 -9.88
CA ASN A 163 -15.03 -1.62 -9.25
C ASN A 163 -14.00 -0.58 -8.80
N THR A 164 -12.70 -0.91 -8.80
CA THR A 164 -11.63 -0.08 -8.24
C THR A 164 -10.77 0.56 -9.32
N ARG A 165 -10.55 1.88 -9.23
CA ARG A 165 -9.45 2.56 -9.92
C ARG A 165 -8.20 2.45 -9.05
N VAL A 166 -7.06 2.08 -9.63
CA VAL A 166 -5.76 2.04 -8.94
C VAL A 166 -4.88 3.15 -9.48
N ILE A 167 -4.31 3.94 -8.56
CA ILE A 167 -3.43 5.07 -8.86
C ILE A 167 -2.11 4.89 -8.15
N VAL A 168 -1.03 5.07 -8.90
CA VAL A 168 0.34 5.12 -8.38
C VAL A 168 1.01 6.37 -8.92
N ASN A 169 1.50 7.23 -8.03
CA ASN A 169 2.13 8.51 -8.38
C ASN A 169 3.45 8.71 -7.62
N PRO A 170 4.45 7.83 -7.80
CA PRO A 170 5.70 7.90 -7.06
C PRO A 170 6.64 8.93 -7.67
N ARG A 171 7.37 9.66 -6.83
CA ARG A 171 8.41 10.60 -7.29
C ARG A 171 9.68 9.90 -7.81
N ALA A 172 9.93 8.65 -7.40
CA ALA A 172 11.17 7.90 -7.63
C ALA A 172 12.42 8.61 -7.08
N TYR A 173 13.62 8.06 -7.34
CA TYR A 173 14.88 8.69 -6.96
C TYR A 173 15.29 9.81 -7.93
N PRO A 174 16.08 10.80 -7.45
CA PRO A 174 16.73 11.76 -8.35
C PRO A 174 17.53 11.03 -9.44
N ASN A 175 17.27 11.36 -10.71
CA ASN A 175 17.86 10.75 -11.92
C ASN A 175 17.33 9.38 -12.33
N GLU A 176 16.31 8.83 -11.68
CA GLU A 176 15.64 7.64 -12.19
C GLU A 176 14.79 8.00 -13.42
N ILE A 177 15.01 7.30 -14.53
CA ILE A 177 14.26 7.48 -15.76
C ILE A 177 13.11 6.48 -15.75
N SER A 178 11.89 7.01 -15.76
CA SER A 178 10.66 6.21 -15.86
C SER A 178 10.61 5.46 -17.19
N SER A 179 10.15 4.22 -17.13
CA SER A 179 9.89 3.37 -18.29
C SER A 179 8.44 3.41 -18.76
N THR A 180 7.55 4.07 -18.02
CA THR A 180 6.15 4.24 -18.40
C THR A 180 5.89 5.63 -19.02
N ALA A 181 4.79 5.77 -19.73
CA ALA A 181 4.39 7.08 -20.29
C ALA A 181 3.85 8.05 -19.22
N LEU A 182 3.52 7.53 -18.04
CA LEU A 182 3.01 8.32 -16.92
C LEU A 182 4.18 8.75 -16.05
N ALA A 183 4.25 10.04 -15.75
CA ALA A 183 5.24 10.61 -14.85
C ALA A 183 4.59 11.03 -13.52
N PHE A 184 5.44 11.25 -12.51
CA PHE A 184 5.03 11.90 -11.27
C PHE A 184 4.41 13.27 -11.55
N ALA A 185 3.24 13.52 -10.96
CA ALA A 185 2.54 14.80 -11.05
C ALA A 185 2.26 15.36 -9.66
N TRP A 186 2.77 16.57 -9.39
CA TRP A 186 2.63 17.27 -8.10
C TRP A 186 1.19 17.66 -7.77
N ASP A 187 0.43 18.00 -8.81
CA ASP A 187 -0.92 18.55 -8.79
C ASP A 187 -1.97 17.51 -9.24
N LYS A 188 -1.64 16.22 -9.15
CA LYS A 188 -2.56 15.14 -9.54
C LYS A 188 -3.83 15.19 -8.70
N VAL A 189 -4.94 15.51 -9.35
CA VAL A 189 -6.29 15.45 -8.77
C VAL A 189 -7.02 14.23 -9.34
N ILE A 190 -7.62 13.45 -8.45
CA ILE A 190 -8.43 12.28 -8.82
C ILE A 190 -9.87 12.53 -8.39
N ASP A 191 -10.75 12.54 -9.38
CA ASP A 191 -12.19 12.49 -9.15
C ASP A 191 -12.61 11.04 -8.81
N ILE A 192 -13.40 10.88 -7.76
CA ILE A 192 -13.90 9.59 -7.27
C ILE A 192 -15.42 9.44 -7.39
N GLY A 193 -16.06 10.31 -8.19
CA GLY A 193 -17.50 10.40 -8.41
C GLY A 193 -18.23 11.14 -7.31
#